data_AF-A0A231NXH3-F1
#
_entry.id   AF-A0A231NXH3-F1
#
_cell.length_a   1.000
_cell.length_b   1.000
_cell.length_c   1.000
_cell.angle_alpha   90.00
_cell.angle_beta   90.00
_cell.angle_gamma   90.00
#
_symmetry.space_group_name_H-M   'P 1'
#
loop_
_entity.id
_entity.type
_entity.pdbx_description
1 polymer ?
#
loop_
_entity_poly.entity_id
_entity_poly.type
_entity_poly.pdbx_seq_one_letter_code
_entity_poly.pdbx_strand_id
1 'polypeptide(L)'
;MEANAKRKVLAQAILALETEEDCNLLLEDLCTIKEIEDMAHRFEIAYLLSQGKTFIDVEKLTGASSATISRVNRCLKHGKGYRNIIEKMKKDHTLE
;
A
#
# COMPACT_ATOMS: atom_id res chain seq x y z
N MET A 1 -9.24 22.48 13.98
CA MET A 1 -9.74 22.76 12.61
C MET A 1 -8.64 22.65 11.56
N GLU A 2 -7.41 23.10 11.86
CA GLU A 2 -6.27 23.16 10.92
C GLU A 2 -5.69 21.79 10.45
N ALA A 3 -5.63 20.77 11.31
CA ALA A 3 -5.09 19.45 10.96
C ALA A 3 -5.89 18.73 9.85
N ASN A 4 -7.21 18.94 9.80
CA ASN A 4 -8.06 18.40 8.74
C ASN A 4 -7.83 19.11 7.40
N ALA A 5 -7.47 20.39 7.41
CA ALA A 5 -7.13 21.13 6.20
C ALA A 5 -5.81 20.62 5.59
N LYS A 6 -4.78 20.39 6.42
CA LYS A 6 -3.49 19.83 5.96
C LYS A 6 -3.65 18.44 5.32
N ARG A 7 -4.44 17.54 5.96
CA ARG A 7 -4.74 16.21 5.39
C ARG A 7 -5.56 16.29 4.09
N LYS A 8 -6.47 17.26 3.98
CA LYS A 8 -7.25 17.47 2.76
C LYS A 8 -6.35 17.88 1.59
N VAL A 9 -5.42 18.81 1.81
CA VAL A 9 -4.47 19.24 0.76
C VAL A 9 -3.60 18.09 0.30
N LEU A 10 -3.03 17.30 1.23
CA LEU A 10 -2.24 16.12 0.86
C LEU A 10 -3.07 15.10 0.06
N ALA A 11 -4.32 14.84 0.47
CA ALA A 11 -5.21 13.94 -0.29
C ALA A 11 -5.50 14.48 -1.70
N GLN A 12 -5.66 15.79 -1.86
CA GLN A 12 -5.83 16.41 -3.18
C GLN A 12 -4.58 16.29 -4.05
N ALA A 13 -3.38 16.44 -3.47
CA ALA A 13 -2.12 16.22 -4.17
C ALA A 13 -1.98 14.78 -4.67
N ILE A 14 -2.28 13.79 -3.81
CA ILE A 14 -2.27 12.36 -4.19
C ILE A 14 -3.28 12.06 -5.31
N LEU A 15 -4.47 12.70 -5.28
CA LEU A 15 -5.49 12.53 -6.32
C LEU A 15 -5.12 13.19 -7.66
N ALA A 16 -4.14 14.08 -7.69
CA ALA A 16 -3.69 14.76 -8.91
C ALA A 16 -2.57 14.01 -9.65
N LEU A 17 -2.08 12.90 -9.10
CA LEU A 17 -1.09 12.04 -9.75
C LEU A 17 -1.72 11.32 -10.95
N GLU A 18 -1.05 11.37 -12.11
CA GLU A 18 -1.54 10.76 -13.36
C GLU A 18 -0.66 9.58 -13.81
N THR A 19 0.63 9.61 -13.48
CA THR A 19 1.60 8.58 -13.89
C THR A 19 2.36 7.97 -12.71
N GLU A 20 2.98 6.80 -12.93
CA GLU A 20 3.87 6.18 -11.95
C GLU A 20 5.10 7.05 -11.66
N GLU A 21 5.62 7.75 -12.67
CA GLU A 21 6.74 8.67 -12.51
C GLU A 21 6.39 9.84 -11.58
N ASP A 22 5.21 10.46 -11.75
CA ASP A 22 4.75 11.53 -10.86
C ASP A 22 4.66 11.05 -9.40
N CYS A 23 4.22 9.80 -9.21
CA CYS A 23 4.12 9.18 -7.89
C CYS A 23 5.50 9.00 -7.27
N ASN A 24 6.47 8.48 -8.02
CA ASN A 24 7.83 8.24 -7.54
C ASN A 24 8.51 9.56 -7.15
N LEU A 25 8.44 10.59 -8.00
CA LEU A 25 9.00 11.90 -7.71
C LEU A 25 8.40 12.51 -6.43
N LEU A 26 7.07 12.45 -6.26
CA LEU A 26 6.42 12.94 -5.05
C LEU A 26 6.82 12.15 -3.80
N LEU A 27 6.94 10.82 -3.90
CA LEU A 27 7.32 9.97 -2.78
C LEU A 27 8.76 10.22 -2.33
N GLU A 28 9.69 10.44 -3.26
CA GLU A 28 11.09 10.77 -2.96
C GLU A 28 11.24 12.10 -2.20
N ASP A 29 10.38 13.08 -2.51
CA ASP A 29 10.34 14.36 -1.78
C ASP A 29 9.65 14.25 -0.41
N LEU A 30 8.59 13.45 -0.31
CA LEU A 30 7.72 13.38 0.88
C LEU A 30 8.26 12.42 1.95
N CYS A 31 8.95 11.36 1.53
CA CYS A 31 9.31 10.24 2.37
C CYS A 31 10.80 9.94 2.27
N THR A 32 11.34 9.37 3.34
CA THR A 32 12.65 8.72 3.28
C THR A 32 12.56 7.42 2.47
N ILE A 33 13.69 6.99 1.90
CA ILE A 33 13.82 5.70 1.20
C ILE A 33 13.24 4.57 2.05
N LYS A 34 13.55 4.56 3.36
CA LYS A 34 13.11 3.50 4.26
C LYS A 34 11.58 3.48 4.45
N GLU A 35 10.94 4.64 4.48
CA GLU A 35 9.49 4.73 4.58
C GLU A 35 8.81 4.21 3.32
N ILE A 36 9.36 4.52 2.14
CA ILE A 36 8.87 4.00 0.85
C ILE A 36 8.98 2.48 0.82
N GLU A 37 10.15 1.93 1.14
CA GLU A 37 10.37 0.48 1.23
C GLU A 37 9.39 -0.20 2.19
N ASP A 38 9.19 0.38 3.38
CA ASP A 38 8.28 -0.17 4.38
C ASP A 38 6.82 -0.11 3.92
N MET A 39 6.41 0.94 3.20
CA MET A 39 5.07 1.04 2.61
C MET A 39 4.88 0.02 1.47
N ALA A 40 5.85 -0.09 0.57
CA ALA A 40 5.85 -1.04 -0.54
C ALA A 40 5.77 -2.48 -0.02
N HIS A 41 6.61 -2.83 0.97
CA HIS A 41 6.62 -4.16 1.57
C HIS A 41 5.28 -4.50 2.26
N ARG A 42 4.65 -3.53 2.95
CA ARG A 42 3.31 -3.74 3.52
C ARG A 42 2.25 -3.96 2.43
N PHE A 43 2.34 -3.24 1.33
CA PHE A 43 1.41 -3.40 0.20
C PHE A 43 1.59 -4.76 -0.47
N GLU A 44 2.82 -5.20 -0.71
CA GLU A 44 3.14 -6.52 -1.27
C GLU A 44 2.55 -7.65 -0.43
N ILE A 45 2.75 -7.60 0.89
CA ILE A 45 2.15 -8.58 1.84
C ILE A 45 0.63 -8.58 1.71
N ALA A 46 -0.01 -7.40 1.71
CA ALA A 46 -1.47 -7.29 1.58
C ALA A 46 -1.95 -7.84 0.23
N TYR A 47 -1.20 -7.58 -0.83
CA TYR A 47 -1.48 -8.06 -2.18
C TYR A 47 -1.44 -9.59 -2.24
N LEU A 48 -0.35 -10.22 -1.80
CA LEU A 48 -0.20 -11.69 -1.79
C LEU A 48 -1.30 -12.37 -0.95
N LEU A 49 -1.59 -11.84 0.24
CA LEU A 49 -2.69 -12.33 1.07
C LEU A 49 -4.05 -12.21 0.37
N SER A 50 -4.28 -11.13 -0.38
CA SER A 50 -5.52 -10.94 -1.16
C SER A 50 -5.66 -11.93 -2.33
N GLN A 51 -4.55 -12.55 -2.77
CA GLN A 51 -4.54 -13.62 -3.77
C GLN A 51 -4.68 -15.02 -3.14
N GLY A 52 -4.95 -15.10 -1.83
CA GLY A 52 -5.14 -16.38 -1.13
C GLY A 52 -3.84 -17.09 -0.73
N LYS A 53 -2.68 -16.43 -0.80
CA LYS A 53 -1.41 -17.00 -0.31
C LYS A 53 -1.46 -17.24 1.20
N THR A 54 -0.82 -18.32 1.65
CA THR A 54 -0.73 -18.64 3.09
C THR A 54 0.32 -17.77 3.77
N PHE A 55 0.30 -17.70 5.10
CA PHE A 55 1.32 -16.95 5.86
C PHE A 55 2.74 -17.45 5.57
N ILE A 56 2.90 -18.76 5.38
CA ILE A 56 4.19 -19.39 5.04
C ILE A 56 4.65 -18.96 3.65
N ASP A 57 3.75 -18.89 2.68
CA ASP A 57 4.10 -18.45 1.33
C ASP A 57 4.54 -16.99 1.33
N VAL A 58 3.81 -16.13 2.06
CA VAL A 58 4.13 -14.70 2.15
C VAL A 58 5.47 -14.49 2.85
N GLU A 59 5.73 -15.19 3.95
CA GLU A 59 7.03 -15.13 4.64
C GLU A 59 8.19 -15.54 3.72
N LYS A 60 8.01 -16.59 2.91
CA LYS A 60 9.02 -17.03 1.94
C LYS A 60 9.25 -16.04 0.80
N LEU A 61 8.19 -15.40 0.31
CA LEU A 61 8.25 -14.49 -0.83
C LEU A 61 8.78 -13.11 -0.46
N THR A 62 8.37 -12.57 0.69
CA THR A 62 8.70 -11.19 1.07
C THR A 62 9.76 -11.10 2.17
N GLY A 63 10.08 -12.21 2.86
CA GLY A 63 10.97 -12.20 4.02
C GLY A 63 10.36 -11.53 5.26
N ALA A 64 9.07 -11.21 5.25
CA ALA A 64 8.39 -10.59 6.39
C ALA A 64 8.22 -11.57 7.54
N SER A 65 8.45 -11.09 8.77
CA SER A 65 8.15 -11.86 9.96
C SER A 65 6.64 -12.13 10.12
N SER A 66 6.31 -13.26 10.74
CA SER A 66 4.93 -13.61 11.11
C SER A 66 4.17 -12.48 11.84
N ALA A 67 4.85 -11.71 12.70
CA ALA A 67 4.25 -10.56 13.40
C ALA A 67 3.87 -9.42 12.44
N THR A 68 4.72 -9.14 11.44
CA THR A 68 4.43 -8.14 10.40
C THR A 68 3.26 -8.58 9.52
N ILE A 69 3.29 -9.83 9.04
CA ILE A 69 2.21 -10.40 8.23
C ILE A 69 0.88 -10.35 8.98
N SER A 70 0.89 -10.68 10.27
CA SER A 70 -0.31 -10.60 11.13
C SER A 70 -0.90 -9.19 11.20
N ARG A 71 -0.06 -8.16 11.40
CA ARG A 71 -0.52 -6.75 11.42
C ARG A 71 -1.15 -6.33 10.09
N VAL A 72 -0.51 -6.68 8.96
CA VAL A 72 -1.03 -6.35 7.63
C VAL A 72 -2.33 -7.09 7.35
N ASN A 73 -2.40 -8.39 7.65
CA ASN A 73 -3.61 -9.21 7.48
C ASN A 73 -4.79 -8.65 8.28
N ARG A 74 -4.56 -8.17 9.50
CA ARG A 74 -5.60 -7.51 10.31
C ARG A 74 -6.15 -6.26 9.60
N CYS A 75 -5.28 -5.43 9.03
CA CYS A 75 -5.68 -4.27 8.25
C CYS A 75 -6.41 -4.65 6.95
N LEU A 76 -5.99 -5.71 6.28
CA LEU A 76 -6.65 -6.21 5.07
C LEU A 76 -8.08 -6.71 5.38
N LYS A 77 -8.25 -7.47 6.47
CA LYS A 77 -9.55 -8.04 6.87
C LYS A 77 -10.53 -7.00 7.41
N HIS A 78 -10.08 -6.10 8.28
CA HIS A 78 -10.97 -5.17 9.00
C HIS A 78 -10.98 -3.76 8.42
N GLY A 79 -9.92 -3.37 7.71
CA GLY A 79 -9.87 -2.11 6.97
C GLY A 79 -10.54 -2.20 5.60
N LYS A 80 -10.60 -1.06 4.92
CA LYS A 80 -11.13 -0.95 3.54
C LYS A 80 -10.07 -0.51 2.53
N GLY A 81 -9.00 0.16 2.96
CA GLY A 81 -7.99 0.75 2.07
C GLY A 81 -7.38 -0.24 1.09
N TYR A 82 -6.68 -1.27 1.59
CA TYR A 82 -6.05 -2.30 0.76
C TYR A 82 -7.06 -3.00 -0.17
N ARG A 83 -8.22 -3.43 0.35
CA ARG A 83 -9.22 -4.12 -0.46
C ARG A 83 -9.71 -3.25 -1.62
N ASN A 84 -10.10 -2.02 -1.33
CA ASN A 84 -10.63 -1.11 -2.34
C ASN A 84 -9.62 -0.83 -3.46
N ILE A 85 -8.35 -0.57 -3.13
CA ILE A 85 -7.34 -0.25 -4.15
C ILE A 85 -6.95 -1.49 -4.95
N ILE A 86 -6.77 -2.65 -4.29
CA ILE A 86 -6.45 -3.90 -4.98
C ILE A 86 -7.59 -4.30 -5.94
N GLU A 87 -8.84 -4.19 -5.49
CA GLU A 87 -10.01 -4.45 -6.35
C GLU A 87 -10.08 -3.48 -7.54
N LYS A 88 -9.72 -2.20 -7.35
CA LYS A 88 -9.66 -1.22 -8.44
C LYS A 88 -8.57 -1.59 -9.45
N MET A 89 -7.35 -1.87 -8.99
CA MET A 89 -6.23 -2.25 -9.86
C MET A 89 -6.52 -3.53 -10.67
N LYS A 90 -7.25 -4.50 -10.08
CA LYS A 90 -7.71 -5.70 -10.80
C LYS A 90 -8.70 -5.38 -11.93
N LYS A 91 -9.56 -4.38 -11.77
CA LYS A 91 -10.51 -3.95 -12.82
C LYS A 91 -9.79 -3.20 -13.94
N ASP A 92 -8.80 -2.41 -13.57
CA ASP A 92 -8.04 -1.56 -14.49
C ASP A 92 -6.87 -2.32 -15.18
N HIS A 93 -6.77 -3.65 -14.98
CA HIS A 93 -5.73 -4.56 -15.53
C HIS A 93 -4.28 -4.09 -15.26
N THR A 94 -4.07 -3.30 -14.22
CA THR A 94 -2.76 -2.69 -13.88
C THR A 94 -1.81 -3.66 -13.14
N LEU A 95 -2.19 -4.94 -13.03
CA LEU A 95 -1.49 -5.96 -12.24
C LEU A 95 -1.15 -7.22 -13.04
N GLU A 96 -1.15 -7.12 -14.36
CA GLU A 96 -0.69 -8.19 -15.27
C GLU A 96 0.82 -8.13 -15.51
#